data_AF-R2QTZ6-F1
#
_entry.id   AF-R2QTZ6-F1
#
_cell.length_a   1.000
_cell.length_b   1.000
_cell.length_c   1.000
_cell.angle_alpha   90.00
_cell.angle_beta   90.00
_cell.angle_gamma   90.00
#
_symmetry.space_group_name_H-M   'P 1'
#
loop_
_entity.id
_entity.type
_entity.pdbx_description
1 polymer ?
#
loop_
_entity_poly.entity_id
_entity_poly.type
_entity_poly.pdbx_seq_one_letter_code
_entity_poly.pdbx_strand_id
1 'polypeptide(L)'
;MNEINIQGWNKIYRELEKVIGLDATLSLFKEYRGMQLNLPIRLISRSYMLEVLRNEYTGYNKQELARRYGYSQRSVERMLREIKNEKVDEVNETEYPPYITDIKQQRNDEGNGV
;
A
#
# COMPACT_ATOMS: atom_id res chain seq x y z
N MET A 1 13.98 -25.66 -37.23
CA MET A 1 13.91 -24.61 -36.19
C MET A 1 15.32 -24.16 -35.93
N ASN A 2 15.62 -22.86 -36.03
CA ASN A 2 16.95 -22.38 -35.65
C ASN A 2 17.08 -22.48 -34.14
N GLU A 3 18.08 -23.21 -33.67
CA GLU A 3 18.38 -23.35 -32.25
C GLU A 3 18.87 -22.01 -31.71
N ILE A 4 18.21 -21.51 -30.66
CA ILE A 4 18.58 -20.23 -30.04
C ILE A 4 19.83 -20.47 -29.19
N ASN A 5 20.96 -19.90 -29.61
CA ASN A 5 22.19 -19.95 -28.82
C ASN A 5 22.18 -18.90 -27.70
N ILE A 6 21.67 -19.30 -26.53
CA ILE A 6 21.57 -18.46 -25.32
C ILE A 6 22.96 -18.03 -24.81
N GLN A 7 24.04 -18.78 -25.08
CA GLN A 7 25.38 -18.42 -24.61
C GLN A 7 25.85 -17.08 -25.17
N GLY A 8 25.40 -16.72 -26.37
CA GLY A 8 25.70 -15.44 -27.01
C GLY A 8 24.95 -14.23 -26.42
N TRP A 9 23.99 -14.43 -25.52
CA TRP A 9 23.20 -13.32 -24.96
C TRP A 9 24.00 -12.51 -23.94
N ASN A 10 23.59 -11.27 -23.68
CA ASN A 10 24.13 -10.53 -22.55
C ASN A 10 23.83 -11.27 -21.23
N LYS A 11 24.76 -11.14 -20.26
CA LYS A 11 24.69 -11.89 -18.99
C LYS A 11 23.34 -11.77 -18.30
N ILE A 12 22.75 -10.58 -18.24
CA ILE A 12 21.44 -10.34 -17.63
C ILE A 12 20.32 -11.19 -18.25
N TYR A 13 20.29 -11.35 -19.59
CA TYR A 13 19.26 -12.15 -20.24
C TYR A 13 19.49 -13.65 -20.05
N ARG A 14 20.73 -14.11 -19.92
CA ARG A 14 21.01 -15.50 -19.52
C ARG A 14 20.60 -15.78 -18.07
N GLU A 15 20.74 -14.79 -17.19
CA GLU A 15 20.28 -14.91 -15.80
C GLU A 15 18.75 -14.87 -15.73
N LEU A 16 18.11 -13.98 -16.49
CA LEU A 16 16.65 -13.94 -16.60
C LEU A 16 16.10 -15.24 -17.17
N GLU A 17 16.68 -15.80 -18.22
CA GLU A 17 16.22 -17.06 -18.81
C GLU A 17 16.21 -18.21 -17.79
N LYS A 18 17.20 -18.29 -16.90
CA LYS A 18 17.22 -19.27 -15.82
C LYS A 18 16.13 -19.06 -14.76
N VAL A 19 15.65 -17.83 -14.60
CA VAL A 19 14.67 -17.45 -13.56
C VAL A 19 13.24 -17.51 -14.09
N ILE A 20 12.99 -16.98 -15.29
CA ILE A 20 11.64 -16.81 -15.86
C ILE A 20 11.42 -17.63 -17.15
N GLY A 21 12.44 -18.31 -17.66
CA GLY A 21 12.37 -19.11 -18.89
C GLY A 21 12.63 -18.32 -20.17
N LEU A 22 12.78 -19.05 -21.27
CA LEU A 22 13.14 -18.52 -22.59
C LEU A 22 12.09 -17.52 -23.12
N ASP A 23 10.82 -17.93 -23.18
CA ASP A 23 9.75 -17.13 -23.80
C ASP A 23 9.48 -15.83 -23.04
N ALA A 24 9.47 -15.88 -21.71
CA ALA A 24 9.31 -14.68 -20.87
C ALA A 24 10.50 -13.73 -21.00
N THR A 25 11.72 -14.26 -21.12
CA THR A 25 12.93 -13.43 -21.34
C THR A 25 12.90 -12.74 -22.69
N LEU A 26 12.50 -13.45 -23.76
CA LEU A 26 12.33 -12.86 -25.09
C LEU A 26 11.25 -11.78 -25.11
N SER A 27 10.15 -12.01 -24.40
CA SER A 27 9.06 -11.03 -24.25
C SER A 27 9.55 -9.78 -23.53
N LEU A 28 10.27 -9.94 -22.42
CA LEU A 28 10.86 -8.83 -21.67
C LEU A 28 11.89 -8.05 -22.51
N PHE A 29 12.75 -8.73 -23.26
CA PHE A 29 13.68 -8.07 -24.18
C PHE A 29 12.94 -7.27 -25.25
N LYS A 30 11.90 -7.86 -25.86
CA LYS A 30 11.14 -7.19 -26.93
C LYS A 30 10.50 -5.89 -26.45
N GLU A 31 9.89 -5.91 -25.27
CA GLU A 31 9.12 -4.77 -24.74
C GLU A 31 10.02 -3.70 -24.09
N TYR A 32 11.12 -4.09 -23.43
CA TYR A 32 11.90 -3.18 -22.59
C TYR A 32 13.33 -2.90 -23.07
N ARG A 33 13.78 -3.45 -24.20
CA ARG A 33 15.14 -3.17 -24.72
C ARG A 33 15.38 -1.67 -24.92
N GLY A 34 16.54 -1.20 -24.47
CA GLY A 34 16.91 0.22 -24.52
C GLY A 34 16.41 1.07 -23.35
N MET A 35 15.55 0.53 -22.48
CA MET A 35 15.10 1.19 -21.25
C MET A 35 15.94 0.78 -20.04
N GLN A 36 16.09 1.69 -19.07
CA GLN A 36 16.60 1.35 -17.74
C GLN A 36 15.43 0.96 -16.84
N LEU A 37 15.36 -0.30 -16.40
CA LEU A 37 14.35 -0.80 -15.47
C LEU A 37 14.85 -0.73 -14.03
N ASN A 38 14.14 0.01 -13.18
CA ASN A 38 14.35 0.02 -11.73
C ASN A 38 13.25 -0.79 -11.06
N LEU A 39 13.57 -2.02 -10.65
CA LEU A 39 12.62 -2.88 -9.95
C LEU A 39 12.52 -2.48 -8.46
N PRO A 40 11.31 -2.21 -7.94
CA PRO A 40 11.13 -1.96 -6.52
C PRO A 40 11.56 -3.17 -5.66
N ILE A 41 12.12 -2.89 -4.48
CA ILE A 41 12.47 -3.94 -3.50
C ILE A 41 11.22 -4.72 -3.05
N ARG A 42 10.05 -4.07 -3.04
CA ARG A 42 8.78 -4.66 -2.63
C ARG A 42 7.92 -4.94 -3.85
N LEU A 43 7.47 -6.17 -3.97
CA LEU A 43 6.49 -6.58 -4.98
C LEU A 43 5.12 -5.94 -4.72
N ILE A 44 4.73 -5.84 -3.45
CA ILE A 44 3.40 -5.41 -3.05
C ILE A 44 3.40 -3.89 -2.80
N SER A 45 2.40 -3.22 -3.35
CA SER A 45 2.22 -1.78 -3.18
C SER A 45 1.71 -1.44 -1.79
N ARG A 46 1.97 -0.22 -1.33
CA ARG A 46 1.45 0.25 -0.04
C ARG A 46 -0.08 0.29 -0.02
N SER A 47 -0.72 0.70 -1.12
CA SER A 47 -2.18 0.77 -1.21
C SER A 47 -2.81 -0.61 -1.02
N TYR A 48 -2.30 -1.61 -1.73
CA TYR A 48 -2.78 -2.99 -1.58
C TYR A 48 -2.49 -3.53 -0.18
N MET A 49 -1.34 -3.20 0.41
CA MET A 49 -1.03 -3.61 1.78
C MET A 49 -2.02 -3.03 2.81
N LEU A 50 -2.53 -1.80 2.60
CA LEU A 50 -3.56 -1.24 3.46
C LEU A 50 -4.88 -2.02 3.35
N GLU A 51 -5.27 -2.44 2.14
CA GLU A 51 -6.45 -3.29 1.94
C GLU A 51 -6.30 -4.64 2.63
N VAL A 52 -5.14 -5.29 2.47
CA VAL A 52 -4.80 -6.53 3.21
C VAL A 52 -4.94 -6.32 4.71
N LEU A 53 -4.41 -5.22 5.25
CA LEU A 53 -4.51 -4.95 6.69
C LEU A 53 -5.95 -4.67 7.15
N ARG A 54 -6.81 -4.09 6.30
CA ARG A 54 -8.22 -3.90 6.66
C ARG A 54 -8.99 -5.21 6.67
N ASN A 55 -8.66 -6.15 5.80
CA ASN A 55 -9.42 -7.38 5.59
C ASN A 55 -8.89 -8.60 6.37
N GLU A 56 -7.57 -8.72 6.52
CA GLU A 56 -6.90 -9.92 7.05
C GLU A 56 -6.27 -9.71 8.43
N TYR A 57 -6.20 -8.48 8.95
CA TYR A 57 -5.61 -8.23 10.27
C TYR A 57 -6.54 -8.69 11.39
N THR A 58 -6.07 -9.66 12.18
CA THR A 58 -6.84 -10.27 13.28
C THR A 58 -6.60 -9.60 14.64
N GLY A 59 -5.74 -8.59 14.70
CA GLY A 59 -5.31 -7.94 15.95
C GLY A 59 -3.97 -8.45 16.50
N TYR A 60 -3.54 -9.66 16.12
CA TYR A 60 -2.29 -10.28 16.60
C TYR A 60 -1.36 -10.77 15.49
N ASN A 61 -1.82 -10.92 14.25
CA ASN A 61 -1.05 -11.48 13.13
C ASN A 61 -0.16 -10.47 12.36
N LYS A 62 0.13 -9.27 12.91
CA LYS A 62 0.91 -8.23 12.20
C LYS A 62 2.31 -8.68 11.74
N GLN A 63 2.99 -9.52 12.52
CA GLN A 63 4.32 -10.04 12.16
C GLN A 63 4.25 -11.02 10.98
N GLU A 64 3.22 -11.87 10.96
CA GLU A 64 2.99 -12.80 9.86
C GLU A 64 2.73 -12.04 8.56
N LEU A 65 1.83 -11.05 8.60
CA LEU A 65 1.51 -10.21 7.45
C LEU A 65 2.74 -9.42 6.97
N ALA A 66 3.52 -8.84 7.90
CA ALA A 66 4.77 -8.17 7.55
C ALA A 66 5.72 -9.10 6.77
N ARG A 67 5.95 -10.32 7.27
CA ARG A 67 6.83 -11.29 6.62
C ARG A 67 6.29 -11.75 5.27
N ARG A 68 4.99 -12.07 5.18
CA ARG A 68 4.36 -12.58 3.95
C ARG A 68 4.43 -11.57 2.80
N TYR A 69 4.23 -10.28 3.08
CA TYR A 69 4.16 -9.24 2.04
C TYR A 69 5.46 -8.43 1.90
N GLY A 70 6.54 -8.82 2.59
CA GLY A 70 7.86 -8.17 2.45
C GLY A 70 7.95 -6.78 3.10
N TYR A 71 7.21 -6.56 4.19
CA TYR A 71 7.24 -5.33 4.99
C TYR A 71 7.95 -5.54 6.33
N SER A 72 8.49 -4.46 6.90
CA SER A 72 8.92 -4.48 8.30
C SER A 72 7.71 -4.41 9.23
N GLN A 73 7.84 -4.98 10.43
CA GLN A 73 6.80 -4.85 11.47
C GLN A 73 6.48 -3.38 11.77
N ARG A 74 7.51 -2.51 11.86
CA ARG A 74 7.32 -1.06 12.08
C ARG A 74 6.47 -0.41 10.99
N SER A 75 6.66 -0.80 9.73
CA SER A 75 5.87 -0.28 8.60
C SER A 75 4.41 -0.70 8.70
N VAL A 76 4.16 -1.97 9.04
CA VAL A 76 2.80 -2.49 9.24
C VAL A 76 2.12 -1.79 10.43
N GLU A 77 2.82 -1.61 11.55
CA GLU A 77 2.28 -0.90 12.71
C GLU A 77 1.93 0.55 12.40
N ARG A 78 2.74 1.23 11.58
CA ARG A 78 2.41 2.59 11.12
C ARG A 78 1.14 2.58 10.27
N MET A 79 1.01 1.66 9.32
CA MET A 79 -0.17 1.52 8.48
C MET A 79 -1.44 1.16 9.28
N LEU A 80 -1.33 0.32 10.32
CA LEU A 80 -2.45 0.03 11.22
C LEU A 80 -2.90 1.26 12.02
N ARG A 81 -1.97 2.13 12.43
CA ARG A 81 -2.33 3.41 13.08
C ARG A 81 -3.02 4.37 12.11
N GLU A 82 -2.55 4.44 10.88
CA GLU A 82 -3.17 5.24 9.81
C GLU A 82 -4.63 4.79 9.58
N ILE A 83 -4.86 3.48 9.40
CA ILE A 83 -6.21 2.91 9.25
C ILE A 83 -7.10 3.21 10.46
N LYS A 84 -6.55 3.15 11.68
CA LYS A 84 -7.31 3.46 12.89
C LYS A 84 -7.75 4.93 12.91
N ASN A 85 -6.88 5.84 12.50
CA ASN A 85 -7.17 7.28 12.47
C ASN A 85 -8.20 7.62 11.39
N GLU A 86 -8.11 7.00 10.20
CA GLU A 86 -9.12 7.14 9.13
C GLU A 86 -10.54 6.82 9.62
N LYS A 87 -10.70 5.76 10.44
CA LYS A 87 -12.01 5.39 11.03
C LYS A 87 -12.51 6.35 12.10
N VAL A 88 -11.62 7.11 12.75
CA VAL A 88 -12.02 8.13 13.74
C VAL A 88 -12.61 9.35 13.01
N ASP A 89 -12.15 9.64 11.80
CA ASP A 89 -12.67 10.72 10.98
C ASP A 89 -14.03 10.36 10.32
N GLU A 90 -14.30 9.09 10.01
CA GLU A 90 -15.58 8.63 9.46
C GLU A 90 -16.72 8.46 10.49
N VAL A 91 -16.41 8.44 11.80
CA VAL A 91 -17.42 8.22 12.87
C VAL A 91 -17.81 9.51 13.61
N ASN A 92 -17.26 10.67 13.25
CA ASN A 92 -17.59 11.95 13.88
C ASN A 92 -18.49 12.84 12.98
N GLU A 93 -19.78 12.49 12.88
CA GLU A 93 -20.80 13.43 12.37
C GLU A 93 -21.47 14.27 13.47
N THR A 94 -21.18 14.07 14.76
CA THR A 94 -21.69 14.97 15.83
C THR A 94 -20.81 15.03 17.07
N GLU A 95 -19.68 15.74 17.01
CA GLU A 95 -19.12 16.34 18.22
C GLU A 95 -18.45 17.67 17.86
N TYR A 96 -19.17 18.77 18.06
CA TYR A 96 -18.58 20.09 17.87
C TYR A 96 -17.45 20.31 18.88
N PRO A 97 -16.35 20.97 18.48
CA PRO A 97 -15.32 21.39 19.41
C PRO A 97 -15.92 22.21 20.57
N PRO A 98 -15.40 22.06 21.80
CA PRO A 98 -16.04 22.59 23.01
C PRO A 98 -16.35 24.10 22.96
N TYR A 99 -15.57 24.88 22.21
CA TYR A 99 -15.76 26.33 22.05
C TYR A 99 -16.94 26.75 21.15
N ILE A 100 -17.60 25.82 20.44
CA ILE A 100 -18.80 26.10 19.63
C ILE A 100 -20.09 25.84 20.41
N THR A 101 -20.03 25.02 21.47
CA THR A 101 -21.18 24.70 22.35
C THR A 101 -21.70 25.94 23.07
N ASP A 102 -20.78 26.81 23.51
CA ASP A 102 -21.10 28.01 24.30
C ASP A 102 -21.84 29.09 23.47
N ILE A 103 -21.67 29.09 22.15
CA ILE A 103 -22.29 30.07 21.23
C ILE A 103 -23.80 29.82 21.07
N LYS A 104 -24.26 28.57 21.26
CA LYS A 104 -25.70 28.24 21.17
C LYS A 104 -26.43 28.42 22.49
N GLN A 105 -25.76 28.34 23.64
CA GLN A 105 -26.39 28.62 24.94
C GLN A 105 -26.63 30.12 25.12
N GLN A 106 -25.70 30.97 24.69
CA GLN A 106 -25.85 32.43 24.79
C GLN A 106 -26.90 33.04 23.85
N ARG A 107 -27.33 32.33 22.79
CA ARG A 107 -28.40 32.79 21.88
C ARG A 107 -29.81 32.38 22.28
N ASN A 108 -29.97 31.46 23.24
CA ASN A 108 -31.31 31.03 23.70
C ASN A 108 -31.84 31.86 24.89
N ASP A 109 -30.99 32.69 25.52
CA ASP A 109 -31.40 33.56 26.63
C ASP A 109 -31.78 35.00 26.18
N GLU A 110 -31.52 35.37 24.92
CA GLU A 110 -31.89 36.70 24.37
C GLU A 110 -33.19 36.69 23.55
N GLY A 111 -33.93 35.57 23.55
CA GLY A 111 -35.10 35.35 22.68
C GLY A 111 -36.48 35.28 23.35
N ASN A 112 -36.59 35.39 24.67
CA ASN A 112 -37.89 35.41 25.38
C ASN A 112 -38.03 36.69 26.21
N GLY A 113 -38.20 37.80 25.52
CA GLY A 113 -38.49 39.09 26.11
C GLY A 113 -39.29 39.98 25.18
N VAL A 114 -40.53 39.57 24.82
CA VAL A 114 -41.72 40.43 24.66
C VAL A 114 -42.96 39.59 24.95
#